data_AF-G5LK62-F1
#
_entry.id   AF-G5LK62-F1
#
_cell.length_a   1.000
_cell.length_b   1.000
_cell.length_c   1.000
_cell.angle_alpha   90.00
_cell.angle_beta   90.00
_cell.angle_gamma   90.00
#
_symmetry.space_group_name_H-M   'P 1'
#
loop_
_entity.id
_entity.type
_entity.pdbx_description
1 polymer ?
#
loop_
_entity_poly.entity_id
_entity_poly.type
_entity_poly.pdbx_seq_one_letter_code
_entity_poly.pdbx_strand_id
1 'polypeptide(L)'
;MILFEGQDITTLSPEAYRQQVSYCAQTPALFGDTVYDNLIFPWQIRHQRPQPTAFADDLARFELPETILQKPIAALSGGEKQRIALIRNLQFLPKILLLDEITSARDLLVLFAL
;
A
#
# COMPACT_ATOMS: atom_id res chain seq x y z
N MET A 1 -4.49 -17.83 20.83
CA MET A 1 -4.08 -16.45 21.19
C MET A 1 -3.10 -15.98 20.13
N ILE A 2 -3.35 -14.82 19.53
CA ILE A 2 -2.44 -14.21 18.54
C ILE A 2 -1.73 -13.06 19.24
N LEU A 3 -0.40 -13.07 19.21
CA LEU A 3 0.44 -12.06 19.86
C LEU A 3 1.17 -11.21 18.81
N PHE A 4 1.24 -9.92 19.04
CA PHE A 4 2.08 -8.97 18.30
C PHE A 4 3.04 -8.30 19.27
N GLU A 5 4.35 -8.46 19.06
CA GLU A 5 5.39 -7.97 19.97
C GLU A 5 5.15 -8.37 21.45
N GLY A 6 4.64 -9.58 21.67
CA GLY A 6 4.36 -10.12 23.01
C GLY A 6 3.05 -9.64 23.65
N GLN A 7 2.26 -8.81 22.97
CA GLN A 7 0.94 -8.34 23.44
C GLN A 7 -0.19 -9.03 22.67
N ASP A 8 -1.29 -9.38 23.34
CA ASP A 8 -2.48 -9.92 22.68
C ASP A 8 -3.09 -8.85 21.76
N ILE A 9 -3.29 -9.18 20.48
CA ILE A 9 -3.82 -8.21 19.50
C ILE A 9 -5.21 -7.69 19.85
N THR A 10 -5.97 -8.41 20.68
CA THR A 10 -7.31 -8.00 21.13
C THR A 10 -7.28 -6.86 22.14
N THR A 11 -6.11 -6.56 22.74
CA THR A 11 -5.94 -5.44 23.68
C THR A 11 -5.38 -4.18 23.01
N LEU A 12 -4.91 -4.29 21.76
CA LEU A 12 -4.37 -3.18 20.98
C LEU A 12 -5.49 -2.37 20.31
N SER A 13 -5.26 -1.07 20.09
CA SER A 13 -6.11 -0.29 19.17
C SER A 13 -6.02 -0.92 17.77
N PRO A 14 -7.16 -1.23 17.13
CA PRO A 14 -7.17 -1.76 15.77
C PRO A 14 -6.43 -0.87 14.77
N GLU A 15 -6.53 0.45 14.92
CA GLU A 15 -5.87 1.43 14.06
C GLU A 15 -4.36 1.38 14.23
N ALA A 16 -3.88 1.45 15.47
CA ALA A 16 -2.44 1.42 15.78
C ALA A 16 -1.79 0.09 15.36
N TYR A 17 -2.51 -1.02 15.51
CA TYR A 17 -2.06 -2.34 15.05
C TYR A 17 -2.01 -2.43 13.51
N ARG A 18 -3.09 -2.03 12.82
CA ARG A 18 -3.18 -2.09 11.35
C ARG A 18 -2.28 -1.08 10.63
N GLN A 19 -1.77 -0.06 11.32
CA GLN A 19 -0.70 0.79 10.77
C GLN A 19 0.67 0.11 10.75
N GLN A 20 0.86 -0.98 11.51
CA GLN A 20 2.11 -1.73 11.61
C GLN A 20 2.08 -3.06 10.86
N VAL A 21 0.88 -3.54 10.49
CA VAL A 21 0.67 -4.78 9.74
C VAL A 21 -0.08 -4.47 8.46
N SER A 22 0.53 -4.78 7.32
CA SER A 22 -0.06 -4.56 6.01
C SER A 22 -0.32 -5.87 5.30
N TYR A 23 -1.39 -5.91 4.50
CA TYR A 23 -1.80 -7.06 3.72
C TYR A 23 -1.91 -6.69 2.26
N CYS A 24 -1.25 -7.46 1.40
CA CYS A 24 -1.35 -7.34 -0.04
C CYS A 24 -2.01 -8.60 -0.61
N ALA A 25 -3.29 -8.47 -0.92
CA ALA A 25 -4.11 -9.53 -1.51
C ALA A 25 -3.74 -9.80 -2.98
N GLN A 26 -4.05 -11.01 -3.47
CA GLN A 26 -3.90 -11.39 -4.87
C GLN A 26 -4.63 -10.42 -5.82
N THR A 27 -5.89 -10.10 -5.50
CA THR A 27 -6.66 -9.05 -6.18
C THR A 27 -6.65 -7.79 -5.33
N PRO A 28 -5.95 -6.72 -5.75
CA PRO A 28 -5.85 -5.49 -4.97
C PRO A 28 -7.20 -4.77 -4.89
N ALA A 29 -7.63 -4.45 -3.67
CA ALA A 29 -8.73 -3.54 -3.43
C ALA A 29 -8.22 -2.10 -3.35
N LEU A 30 -8.72 -1.25 -4.24
CA LEU A 30 -8.55 0.21 -4.20
C LEU A 30 -9.84 0.86 -3.70
N PHE A 31 -9.73 2.06 -3.15
CA PHE A 31 -10.85 2.83 -2.61
C PHE A 31 -10.78 4.29 -3.06
N GLY A 32 -11.84 5.07 -2.79
CA GLY A 32 -11.94 6.44 -3.31
C GLY A 32 -12.18 6.47 -4.82
N ASP A 33 -12.02 7.65 -5.43
CA ASP A 33 -12.33 7.85 -6.84
C ASP A 33 -11.08 7.78 -7.72
N THR A 34 -9.94 8.26 -7.20
CA THR A 34 -8.69 8.44 -7.94
C THR A 34 -7.51 7.67 -7.33
N VAL A 35 -6.42 7.56 -8.08
CA VAL A 35 -5.16 7.05 -7.53
C VAL A 35 -4.66 7.93 -6.39
N TYR A 36 -4.80 9.25 -6.49
CA TYR A 36 -4.43 10.16 -5.42
C TYR A 36 -5.13 9.80 -4.10
N ASP A 37 -6.43 9.50 -4.12
CA ASP A 37 -7.19 9.12 -2.92
C ASP A 37 -6.61 7.88 -2.24
N ASN A 38 -6.07 6.93 -3.02
CA ASN A 38 -5.42 5.74 -2.49
C ASN A 38 -4.06 6.05 -1.85
N LEU A 39 -3.27 6.90 -2.51
CA LEU A 39 -1.90 7.19 -2.07
C LEU A 39 -1.87 8.16 -0.90
N ILE A 40 -2.79 9.11 -0.82
CA ILE A 40 -2.86 10.06 0.31
C ILE A 40 -3.39 9.43 1.60
N PHE A 41 -4.18 8.36 1.51
CA PHE A 41 -4.88 7.81 2.67
C PHE A 41 -3.94 7.35 3.81
N PRO A 42 -2.83 6.64 3.56
CA PRO A 42 -1.93 6.26 4.66
C PRO A 42 -1.24 7.43 5.36
N TRP A 43 -1.12 8.59 4.70
CA TRP A 43 -0.69 9.85 5.32
C TRP A 43 -1.79 10.42 6.22
N GLN A 44 -3.04 10.43 5.74
CA GLN A 44 -4.19 10.95 6.49
C GLN A 44 -4.43 10.20 7.80
N ILE A 45 -4.42 8.86 7.78
CA ILE A 45 -4.62 8.04 8.98
C ILE A 45 -3.49 8.17 10.00
N ARG A 46 -2.30 8.61 9.55
CA ARG A 46 -1.13 8.90 10.40
C ARG A 46 -1.04 10.36 10.79
N HIS A 47 -1.97 11.20 10.34
CA HIS A 47 -1.96 12.64 10.53
C HIS A 47 -0.67 13.32 10.03
N GLN A 48 -0.09 12.79 8.95
CA GLN A 48 1.11 13.32 8.30
C GLN A 48 0.77 13.99 6.97
N ARG A 49 1.66 14.87 6.50
CA ARG A 49 1.57 15.48 5.16
C ARG A 49 2.70 14.93 4.29
N PRO A 50 2.41 14.48 3.06
CA PRO A 50 3.44 14.03 2.14
C PRO A 50 4.37 15.20 1.79
N GLN A 51 5.66 14.89 1.62
CA GLN A 51 6.55 15.83 0.94
C GLN A 51 6.11 16.00 -0.51
N PRO A 52 6.38 17.16 -1.15
CA PRO A 52 5.94 17.41 -2.53
C PRO A 52 6.36 16.33 -3.53
N THR A 53 7.51 15.69 -3.33
CA THR A 53 8.04 14.66 -4.25
C THR A 53 7.60 13.25 -3.91
N ALA A 54 7.02 12.99 -2.73
CA ALA A 54 6.83 11.63 -2.21
C ALA A 54 6.03 10.73 -3.18
N PHE A 55 4.95 11.27 -3.76
CA PHE A 55 4.16 10.50 -4.73
C PHE A 55 4.86 10.33 -6.07
N ALA A 56 5.61 11.33 -6.54
CA ALA A 56 6.37 11.22 -7.78
C ALA A 56 7.47 10.15 -7.65
N ASP A 57 8.19 10.16 -6.53
CA ASP A 57 9.24 9.19 -6.22
C ASP A 57 8.69 7.76 -6.14
N ASP A 58 7.57 7.57 -5.44
CA ASP A 58 6.92 6.26 -5.35
C ASP A 58 6.39 5.79 -6.72
N LEU A 59 5.75 6.66 -7.51
CA LEU A 59 5.25 6.29 -8.84
C LEU A 59 6.41 5.92 -9.78
N ALA A 60 7.50 6.68 -9.76
CA ALA A 60 8.69 6.41 -10.56
C ALA A 60 9.32 5.05 -10.23
N ARG A 61 9.41 4.70 -8.93
CA ARG A 61 9.92 3.40 -8.47
C ARG A 61 9.12 2.20 -8.97
N PHE A 62 7.84 2.41 -9.28
CA PHE A 62 6.94 1.38 -9.81
C PHE A 62 6.63 1.58 -11.30
N GLU A 63 7.42 2.37 -12.02
CA GLU A 63 7.27 2.57 -13.46
C GLU A 63 5.88 3.10 -13.85
N LEU A 64 5.33 3.99 -13.03
CA LEU A 64 4.05 4.66 -13.27
C LEU A 64 4.28 6.16 -13.56
N PRO A 65 3.56 6.74 -14.54
CA PRO A 65 3.65 8.17 -14.81
C PRO A 65 2.91 8.97 -13.74
N GLU A 66 3.40 10.16 -13.39
CA GLU A 66 2.74 11.06 -12.42
C GLU A 66 1.30 11.42 -12.78
N THR A 67 0.99 11.48 -14.09
CA THR A 67 -0.37 11.74 -14.60
C THR A 67 -1.39 10.71 -14.13
N ILE A 68 -0.96 9.52 -13.67
CA ILE A 68 -1.85 8.49 -13.15
C ILE A 68 -2.54 8.92 -11.84
N LEU A 69 -1.99 9.88 -11.09
CA LEU A 69 -2.58 10.37 -9.84
C LEU A 69 -4.04 10.81 -10.01
N GLN A 70 -4.35 11.43 -11.14
CA GLN A 70 -5.69 11.94 -11.47
C GLN A 70 -6.59 10.89 -12.14
N LYS A 71 -6.05 9.71 -12.47
CA LYS A 71 -6.78 8.65 -13.16
C LYS A 71 -7.82 8.03 -12.22
N PRO A 72 -9.08 7.85 -12.68
CA PRO A 72 -10.08 7.14 -11.90
C PRO A 72 -9.67 5.69 -11.64
N ILE A 73 -9.89 5.17 -10.43
CA ILE A 73 -9.49 3.79 -10.09
C ILE A 73 -10.21 2.72 -10.92
N ALA A 74 -11.42 3.05 -11.39
CA ALA A 74 -12.20 2.19 -12.28
C ALA A 74 -11.56 1.99 -13.65
N ALA A 75 -10.71 2.94 -14.10
CA ALA A 75 -10.04 2.90 -15.40
C ALA A 75 -8.65 2.25 -15.36
N LEU A 76 -8.22 1.73 -14.19
CA LEU A 76 -6.92 1.09 -14.03
C LEU A 76 -6.96 -0.36 -14.56
N SER A 77 -5.91 -0.73 -15.29
CA SER A 77 -5.59 -2.12 -15.61
C SER A 77 -5.26 -2.92 -14.34
N GLY A 78 -5.30 -4.25 -14.43
CA GLY A 78 -4.94 -5.11 -13.29
C GLY A 78 -3.54 -4.84 -12.74
N GLY A 79 -2.55 -4.70 -13.63
CA GLY A 79 -1.16 -4.39 -13.24
C GLY A 79 -1.00 -3.00 -12.61
N GLU A 80 -1.70 -1.98 -13.11
CA GLU A 80 -1.73 -0.66 -12.44
C GLU A 80 -2.33 -0.77 -11.03
N LYS A 81 -3.44 -1.49 -10.85
CA LYS A 81 -4.06 -1.69 -9.53
C LYS A 81 -3.09 -2.38 -8.55
N GLN A 82 -2.35 -3.38 -9.02
CA GLN A 82 -1.35 -4.08 -8.20
C GLN A 82 -0.24 -3.14 -7.75
N ARG A 83 0.34 -2.37 -8.68
CA ARG A 83 1.40 -1.40 -8.35
C ARG A 83 0.94 -0.30 -7.40
N ILE A 84 -0.25 0.26 -7.60
CA ILE A 84 -0.82 1.25 -6.68
C ILE A 84 -1.06 0.66 -5.29
N ALA A 85 -1.57 -0.58 -5.18
CA ALA A 85 -1.74 -1.24 -3.90
C ALA A 85 -0.40 -1.52 -3.20
N LEU A 86 0.64 -1.90 -3.96
CA LEU A 86 1.99 -2.11 -3.44
C LEU A 86 2.61 -0.81 -2.93
N ILE A 87 2.55 0.28 -3.71
CA ILE A 87 2.96 1.62 -3.24
C ILE A 87 2.24 1.95 -1.93
N ARG A 88 0.91 1.77 -1.90
CA ARG A 88 0.10 2.07 -0.71
C ARG A 88 0.59 1.32 0.53
N ASN A 89 0.99 0.07 0.36
CA ASN A 89 1.48 -0.80 1.43
C ASN A 89 2.93 -0.52 1.85
N LEU A 90 3.73 0.12 1.00
CA LEU A 90 5.17 0.32 1.20
C LEU A 90 5.59 1.76 1.51
N GLN A 91 4.74 2.75 1.22
CA GLN A 91 5.02 4.17 1.54
C GLN A 91 5.32 4.40 3.03
N PHE A 92 4.72 3.57 3.90
CA PHE A 92 5.07 3.44 5.30
C PHE A 92 5.41 1.98 5.55
N LEU A 93 6.70 1.66 5.58
CA LEU A 93 7.18 0.28 5.72
C LEU A 93 6.57 -0.34 6.99
N PRO A 94 5.68 -1.36 6.86
CA PRO A 94 5.07 -2.01 8.01
C PRO A 94 6.08 -2.93 8.69
N LYS A 95 5.88 -3.23 9.97
CA LYS A 95 6.66 -4.26 10.67
C LYS A 95 6.39 -5.66 10.13
N ILE A 96 5.16 -5.88 9.64
CA ILE A 96 4.75 -7.14 9.01
C ILE A 96 4.07 -6.81 7.69
N LEU A 97 4.59 -7.36 6.60
CA LEU A 97 3.98 -7.32 5.28
C LEU A 97 3.56 -8.73 4.89
N LEU A 98 2.26 -8.95 4.79
CA LEU A 98 1.66 -10.21 4.37
C LEU A 98 1.37 -10.16 2.86
N LEU A 99 1.88 -11.14 2.12
CA LEU A 99 1.76 -11.21 0.66
C LEU A 99 0.96 -12.46 0.26
N ASP A 100 -0.11 -12.28 -0.50
CA ASP A 100 -0.97 -13.36 -0.98
C ASP A 100 -0.92 -13.46 -2.50
N GLU A 101 -0.23 -14.49 -3.02
CA GLU A 101 -0.12 -14.86 -4.45
C GLU A 101 0.19 -13.73 -5.45
N ILE A 102 0.85 -12.66 -4.99
CA ILE A 102 1.10 -11.44 -5.76
C ILE A 102 2.10 -11.68 -6.91
N THR A 103 2.85 -12.78 -6.86
CA THR A 103 3.83 -13.20 -7.89
C THR A 103 3.21 -13.91 -9.09
N SER A 104 1.88 -14.11 -9.11
CA SER A 104 1.17 -14.73 -10.25
C SER A 104 1.14 -13.85 -11.51
N ALA A 105 1.33 -12.53 -11.37
CA ALA A 105 1.62 -11.64 -12.48
C ALA A 105 3.10 -11.81 -12.85
N ARG A 106 3.35 -12.48 -13.98
CA ARG A 106 4.65 -13.04 -14.41
C ARG A 106 5.89 -12.11 -14.41
N ASP A 107 5.77 -10.81 -14.21
CA ASP A 107 6.87 -9.86 -14.38
C ASP A 107 6.83 -8.67 -13.41
N LEU A 108 6.76 -8.88 -12.08
CA LEU A 108 7.37 -7.98 -11.09
C LEU A 108 7.09 -8.48 -9.66
N LEU A 109 8.09 -9.00 -8.95
CA LEU A 109 8.45 -8.63 -7.56
C LEU A 109 9.49 -9.61 -6.99
N VAL A 110 10.72 -9.14 -6.83
CA VAL A 110 11.59 -9.60 -5.74
C VAL A 110 11.62 -8.45 -4.74
N LEU A 111 10.87 -8.58 -3.64
CA LEU A 111 10.92 -7.65 -2.52
C LEU A 111 11.44 -8.42 -1.31
N PHE A 112 12.76 -8.39 -1.12
CA PHE A 112 13.36 -8.72 0.17
C PHE A 112 13.11 -7.53 1.10
N ALA A 113 12.20 -7.71 2.06
CA ALA A 113 12.25 -6.93 3.28
C ALA A 113 13.42 -7.48 4.10
N LEU A 114 14.51 -6.70 4.22
CA LEU A 114 15.54 -6.91 5.24
C LEU A 114 15.18 -6.08 6.48
#